data_AF-A0A4C1ZJ99-F1
#
_entry.id   AF-A0A4C1ZJ99-F1
#
_cell.length_a   1.000
_cell.length_b   1.000
_cell.length_c   1.000
_cell.angle_alpha   90.00
_cell.angle_beta   90.00
_cell.angle_gamma   90.00
#
_symmetry.space_group_name_H-M   'P 1'
#
loop_
_entity.id
_entity.type
_entity.pdbx_description
1 polymer ?
#
loop_
_entity_poly.entity_id
_entity_poly.type
_entity_poly.pdbx_seq_one_letter_code
_entity_poly.pdbx_strand_id
1 'polypeptide(L)'
;MQQSIPGTSGSSIVSQSSPAPTAPPPTKRQKVETRWNSVFYMIERIVELQDAVRSTLALVVRNLPILSSEDWTTCAQLCQILRPFEEMTKAMSGEKYLTGSFVIIMVRCLKEPCKKILGNTEFVSSVRDVALKLQLGLEERFQRVEQSGTLALNTFLDSHFKTQAFSDTNKAAKTKERIRKLVAAQIAKHQTNPIPSKSSTEKKTDNYSPWDIFDGLINQNESSGTPLSKAIKEADMYLADDILLRRNASGEWNSPFVWWKNHRHVYPNLLKLFIQNCNIVATSVPCERMFSKSGLLINSRRTRLTTRKVEKIMFLNVNLSEQRFQNYY
;
A
#
# COMPACT_ATOMS: atom_id res chain seq x y z
N MET A 1 -89.26 -9.66 6.09
CA MET A 1 -89.18 -9.21 4.69
C MET A 1 -87.70 -9.10 4.34
N GLN A 2 -87.10 -10.12 3.73
CA GLN A 2 -86.73 -10.18 2.28
C GLN A 2 -85.82 -8.99 1.89
N GLN A 3 -84.59 -9.12 1.36
CA GLN A 3 -84.10 -10.05 0.32
C GLN A 3 -82.54 -10.00 0.15
N SER A 4 -81.91 -11.17 -0.09
CA SER A 4 -80.79 -11.55 -1.03
C SER A 4 -79.49 -10.73 -1.29
N ILE A 5 -78.33 -11.24 -0.80
CA ILE A 5 -77.05 -11.80 -1.42
C ILE A 5 -76.70 -11.49 -2.91
N PRO A 6 -75.44 -11.51 -3.47
CA PRO A 6 -74.05 -11.82 -2.94
C PRO A 6 -72.87 -10.88 -3.36
N GLY A 7 -71.74 -11.01 -2.64
CA GLY A 7 -70.44 -11.38 -3.25
C GLY A 7 -69.39 -10.29 -3.49
N THR A 8 -68.27 -10.35 -2.77
CA THR A 8 -66.92 -10.17 -3.35
C THR A 8 -65.82 -10.66 -2.40
N SER A 9 -64.98 -11.55 -2.92
CA SER A 9 -63.80 -12.17 -2.33
C SER A 9 -62.66 -11.17 -2.13
N GLY A 10 -62.30 -10.85 -0.88
CA GLY A 10 -61.07 -10.14 -0.54
C GLY A 10 -59.94 -11.13 -0.29
N SER A 11 -59.08 -11.32 -1.30
CA SER A 11 -57.86 -12.11 -1.21
C SER A 11 -56.80 -11.34 -0.40
N SER A 12 -56.37 -11.92 0.71
CA SER A 12 -55.26 -11.43 1.53
C SER A 12 -53.95 -11.50 0.73
N ILE A 13 -53.38 -10.35 0.40
CA ILE A 13 -52.05 -10.25 -0.19
C ILE A 13 -51.02 -10.58 0.91
N VAL A 14 -50.59 -11.83 0.94
CA VAL A 14 -49.39 -12.26 1.65
C VAL A 14 -48.19 -11.77 0.84
N SER A 15 -47.50 -10.75 1.34
CA SER A 15 -46.23 -10.26 0.80
C SER A 15 -45.17 -11.37 0.96
N GLN A 16 -44.94 -12.15 -0.10
CA GLN A 16 -43.80 -13.04 -0.20
C GLN A 16 -42.53 -12.19 -0.26
N SER A 17 -41.73 -12.23 0.81
CA SER A 17 -40.36 -11.73 0.81
C SER A 17 -39.50 -12.63 -0.09
N SER A 18 -39.06 -12.11 -1.24
CA SER A 18 -38.06 -12.77 -2.08
C SER A 18 -36.79 -13.06 -1.27
N PRO A 19 -36.24 -14.28 -1.32
CA PRO A 19 -34.95 -14.56 -0.70
C PRO A 19 -33.85 -13.79 -1.44
N ALA A 20 -32.91 -13.26 -0.66
CA ALA A 20 -31.72 -12.58 -1.16
C ALA A 20 -31.00 -13.44 -2.21
N PRO A 21 -30.38 -12.86 -3.25
CA PRO A 21 -29.63 -13.63 -4.23
C PRO A 21 -28.51 -14.38 -3.52
N THR A 22 -28.66 -15.71 -3.45
CA THR A 22 -27.64 -16.63 -2.96
C THR A 22 -26.36 -16.37 -3.76
N ALA A 23 -25.29 -16.02 -3.05
CA ALA A 23 -23.97 -15.86 -3.65
C ALA A 23 -23.65 -17.09 -4.52
N PRO A 24 -23.06 -16.92 -5.71
CA PRO A 24 -22.76 -18.03 -6.60
C PRO A 24 -21.93 -19.09 -5.88
N PRO A 25 -22.22 -20.39 -6.09
CA PRO A 25 -21.57 -21.46 -5.37
C PRO A 25 -20.07 -21.35 -5.60
N PRO A 26 -19.28 -21.42 -4.53
CA PRO A 26 -17.93 -20.98 -4.64
C PRO A 26 -17.19 -22.12 -5.42
N THR A 27 -16.63 -21.77 -6.59
CA THR A 27 -15.91 -22.68 -7.52
C THR A 27 -14.45 -22.99 -7.14
N LYS A 28 -13.95 -24.18 -7.49
CA LYS A 28 -12.54 -24.59 -7.29
C LYS A 28 -11.57 -23.62 -7.97
N ARG A 29 -10.48 -23.26 -7.27
CA ARG A 29 -9.36 -22.48 -7.84
C ARG A 29 -8.18 -23.42 -8.10
N GLN A 30 -7.74 -23.51 -9.36
CA GLN A 30 -6.59 -24.34 -9.73
C GLN A 30 -5.27 -23.57 -9.60
N LYS A 31 -4.18 -24.31 -9.36
CA LYS A 31 -2.81 -23.79 -9.34
C LYS A 31 -2.49 -23.11 -10.68
N VAL A 32 -1.95 -21.91 -10.61
CA VAL A 32 -1.34 -21.21 -11.75
C VAL A 32 0.16 -21.13 -11.45
N GLU A 33 0.99 -21.76 -12.29
CA GLU A 33 2.43 -21.92 -12.03
C GLU A 33 3.18 -20.60 -11.79
N THR A 34 2.70 -19.50 -12.37
CA THR A 34 3.36 -18.20 -12.31
C THR A 34 3.09 -17.41 -11.02
N ARG A 35 2.20 -17.86 -10.12
CA ARG A 35 1.84 -17.11 -8.90
C ARG A 35 1.60 -18.03 -7.70
N TRP A 36 2.44 -17.90 -6.69
CA TRP A 36 2.34 -18.67 -5.45
C TRP A 36 1.00 -18.46 -4.71
N ASN A 37 0.39 -17.27 -4.82
CA ASN A 37 -0.93 -16.97 -4.25
C ASN A 37 -2.02 -17.94 -4.73
N SER A 38 -1.88 -18.52 -5.93
CA SER A 38 -2.84 -19.51 -6.43
C SER A 38 -2.85 -20.78 -5.57
N VAL A 39 -1.70 -21.20 -5.04
CA VAL A 39 -1.58 -22.34 -4.13
C VAL A 39 -2.24 -22.01 -2.80
N PHE A 40 -1.99 -20.82 -2.26
CA PHE A 40 -2.65 -20.37 -1.03
C PHE A 40 -4.18 -20.37 -1.18
N TYR A 41 -4.71 -19.73 -2.23
CA TYR A 41 -6.16 -19.70 -2.46
C TYR A 41 -6.75 -21.09 -2.72
N MET A 42 -6.00 -22.02 -3.29
CA MET A 42 -6.44 -23.40 -3.49
C MET A 42 -6.56 -24.12 -2.14
N ILE A 43 -5.57 -23.99 -1.26
CA ILE A 43 -5.59 -24.60 0.08
C ILE A 43 -6.70 -23.99 0.93
N GLU A 44 -6.79 -22.65 0.96
CA GLU A 44 -7.87 -21.92 1.65
C GLU A 44 -9.23 -22.42 1.19
N ARG A 45 -9.38 -22.65 -0.11
CA ARG A 45 -10.63 -23.15 -0.67
C ARG A 45 -10.98 -24.58 -0.29
N ILE A 46 -9.99 -25.45 -0.26
CA ILE A 46 -10.20 -26.84 0.15
C ILE A 46 -10.66 -26.86 1.60
N VAL A 47 -10.06 -26.04 2.47
CA VAL A 47 -10.45 -25.90 3.88
C VAL A 47 -11.90 -25.38 3.99
N GLU A 48 -12.26 -24.34 3.24
CA GLU A 48 -13.65 -23.82 3.22
C GLU A 48 -14.68 -24.86 2.77
N LEU A 49 -14.29 -25.76 1.86
CA LEU A 49 -15.17 -26.78 1.28
C LEU A 49 -15.04 -28.15 1.96
N GLN A 50 -14.42 -28.23 3.14
CA GLN A 50 -14.08 -29.49 3.82
C GLN A 50 -15.27 -30.47 3.89
N ASP A 51 -16.45 -30.02 4.33
CA ASP A 51 -17.62 -30.88 4.48
C ASP A 51 -18.20 -31.35 3.14
N ALA A 52 -18.23 -30.45 2.14
CA ALA A 52 -18.68 -30.78 0.79
C ALA A 52 -17.72 -31.78 0.11
N VAL A 53 -16.41 -31.60 0.30
CA VAL A 53 -15.38 -32.50 -0.22
C VAL A 53 -15.49 -33.88 0.44
N ARG A 54 -15.62 -33.94 1.77
CA ARG A 54 -15.82 -35.20 2.51
C ARG A 54 -17.07 -35.95 2.06
N SER A 55 -18.20 -35.24 1.96
CA SER A 55 -19.48 -35.83 1.52
C SER A 55 -19.40 -36.36 0.10
N THR A 56 -18.78 -35.61 -0.81
CA THR A 56 -18.63 -36.03 -2.21
C THR A 56 -17.67 -37.21 -2.36
N LEU A 57 -16.55 -37.22 -1.63
CA LEU A 57 -15.61 -38.35 -1.63
C LEU A 57 -16.28 -39.63 -1.14
N ALA A 58 -17.12 -39.54 -0.11
CA ALA A 58 -17.89 -40.67 0.40
C ALA A 58 -18.89 -41.24 -0.62
N LEU A 59 -19.42 -40.41 -1.53
CA LEU A 59 -20.42 -40.78 -2.52
C LEU A 59 -19.85 -41.25 -3.86
N VAL A 60 -18.76 -40.64 -4.34
CA VAL A 60 -18.40 -40.70 -5.77
C VAL A 60 -17.24 -41.67 -6.08
N VAL A 61 -16.29 -41.92 -5.17
CA VAL A 61 -15.05 -42.65 -5.55
C VAL A 61 -14.50 -43.57 -4.46
N ARG A 62 -14.38 -44.87 -4.74
CA ARG A 62 -13.81 -45.88 -3.82
C ARG A 62 -12.26 -45.91 -3.76
N ASN A 63 -11.57 -45.23 -4.69
CA ASN A 63 -10.12 -45.34 -4.88
C ASN A 63 -9.35 -44.01 -4.80
N LEU A 64 -9.92 -42.96 -4.20
CA LEU A 64 -9.18 -41.72 -3.94
C LEU A 64 -8.50 -41.78 -2.56
N PRO A 65 -7.26 -41.28 -2.41
CA PRO A 65 -6.64 -41.11 -1.10
C PRO A 65 -7.54 -40.23 -0.21
N ILE A 66 -7.92 -40.75 0.95
CA ILE A 66 -8.71 -40.00 1.91
C ILE A 66 -7.76 -39.07 2.68
N LEU A 67 -8.06 -37.77 2.66
CA LEU A 67 -7.36 -36.80 3.50
C LEU A 67 -7.67 -37.09 4.97
N SER A 68 -6.61 -37.37 5.73
CA SER A 68 -6.67 -37.61 7.17
C SER A 68 -7.06 -36.35 7.94
N SER A 69 -7.48 -36.49 9.20
CA SER A 69 -7.73 -35.33 10.07
C SER A 69 -6.50 -34.43 10.23
N GLU A 70 -5.31 -35.02 10.20
CA GLU A 70 -4.04 -34.27 10.23
C GLU A 70 -3.82 -33.47 8.94
N ASP A 71 -4.18 -34.01 7.77
CA ASP A 71 -4.09 -33.28 6.49
C ASP A 71 -4.97 -32.02 6.51
N TRP A 72 -6.21 -32.14 6.99
CA TRP A 72 -7.13 -31.00 7.13
C TRP A 72 -6.58 -29.94 8.10
N THR A 73 -6.02 -30.40 9.22
CA THR A 73 -5.37 -29.53 10.22
C THR A 73 -4.17 -28.82 9.61
N THR A 74 -3.33 -29.55 8.88
CA THR A 74 -2.16 -29.02 8.16
C THR A 74 -2.59 -27.96 7.14
N CYS A 75 -3.62 -28.21 6.32
CA CYS A 75 -4.14 -27.22 5.38
C CYS A 75 -4.63 -25.95 6.08
N ALA A 76 -5.41 -26.09 7.17
CA ALA A 76 -5.90 -24.96 7.94
C ALA A 76 -4.75 -24.13 8.55
N GLN A 77 -3.74 -24.79 9.12
CA GLN A 77 -2.57 -24.15 9.70
C GLN A 77 -1.65 -23.53 8.63
N LEU A 78 -1.51 -24.15 7.46
CA LEU A 78 -0.82 -23.57 6.30
C LEU A 78 -1.46 -22.25 5.88
N CYS A 79 -2.80 -22.17 5.89
CA CYS A 79 -3.49 -20.90 5.63
C CYS A 79 -3.12 -19.83 6.66
N GLN A 80 -2.90 -20.17 7.92
CA GLN A 80 -2.52 -19.20 8.96
C GLN A 80 -1.12 -18.61 8.72
N ILE A 81 -0.12 -19.44 8.38
CA ILE A 81 1.24 -18.94 8.10
C ILE A 81 1.33 -18.21 6.75
N LEU A 82 0.60 -18.64 5.74
CA LEU A 82 0.69 -18.06 4.38
C LEU A 82 -0.13 -16.78 4.23
N ARG A 83 -1.21 -16.59 5.00
CA ARG A 83 -2.10 -15.42 4.89
C ARG A 83 -1.37 -14.08 5.05
N PRO A 84 -0.50 -13.86 6.06
CA PRO A 84 0.26 -12.61 6.17
C PRO A 84 1.12 -12.31 4.93
N PHE A 85 1.72 -13.35 4.31
CA PHE A 85 2.52 -13.18 3.09
C PHE A 85 1.65 -12.83 1.89
N GLU A 86 0.44 -13.40 1.79
CA GLU A 86 -0.49 -13.10 0.70
C GLU A 86 -0.99 -11.66 0.82
N GLU A 87 -1.42 -11.25 2.01
CA GLU A 87 -1.89 -9.89 2.28
C GLU A 87 -0.83 -8.85 1.92
N MET A 88 0.42 -9.08 2.32
CA MET A 88 1.53 -8.18 2.01
C MET A 88 1.90 -8.21 0.53
N THR A 89 1.93 -9.37 -0.11
CA THR A 89 2.19 -9.47 -1.56
C THR A 89 1.12 -8.71 -2.34
N LYS A 90 -0.15 -8.83 -1.94
CA LYS A 90 -1.28 -8.11 -2.54
C LYS A 90 -1.16 -6.60 -2.33
N ALA A 91 -0.79 -6.15 -1.13
CA ALA A 91 -0.53 -4.74 -0.84
C ALA A 91 0.66 -4.20 -1.67
N MET A 92 1.75 -4.94 -1.79
CA MET A 92 2.92 -4.51 -2.56
C MET A 92 2.69 -4.55 -4.09
N SER A 93 1.67 -5.27 -4.55
CA SER A 93 1.25 -5.35 -5.96
C SER A 93 0.37 -4.18 -6.42
N GLY A 94 0.08 -3.23 -5.53
CA GLY A 94 -0.64 -2.00 -5.83
C GLY A 94 0.18 -0.97 -6.58
N GLU A 95 -0.52 0.00 -7.17
CA GLU A 95 0.09 1.12 -7.93
C GLU A 95 -0.51 2.50 -7.60
N LYS A 96 -1.59 2.55 -6.79
CA LYS A 96 -2.32 3.78 -6.44
C LYS A 96 -1.89 4.39 -5.10
N TYR A 97 -0.84 3.85 -4.50
CA TYR A 97 -0.30 4.25 -3.20
C TYR A 97 1.19 3.93 -3.12
N LEU A 98 1.86 4.42 -2.07
CA LEU A 98 3.32 4.41 -1.89
C LEU A 98 3.89 3.02 -1.58
N THR A 99 3.76 2.04 -2.48
CA THR A 99 4.20 0.66 -2.20
C THR A 99 5.69 0.55 -1.87
N GLY A 100 6.56 1.38 -2.46
CA GLY A 100 7.98 1.42 -2.13
C GLY A 100 8.32 1.77 -0.68
N SER A 101 7.44 2.51 0.02
CA SER A 101 7.60 2.83 1.44
C SER A 101 7.25 1.66 2.37
N PHE A 102 6.51 0.66 1.87
CA PHE A 102 6.03 -0.46 2.68
C PHE A 102 7.10 -1.54 2.84
N VAL A 103 8.09 -1.60 1.95
CA VAL A 103 9.01 -2.75 1.87
C VAL A 103 9.71 -3.03 3.20
N ILE A 104 10.28 -2.01 3.85
CA ILE A 104 11.02 -2.18 5.11
C ILE A 104 10.09 -2.66 6.23
N ILE A 105 8.96 -1.99 6.42
CA ILE A 105 8.02 -2.33 7.49
C ILE A 105 7.39 -3.71 7.27
N MET A 106 7.07 -4.07 6.02
CA MET A 106 6.48 -5.38 5.71
C MET A 106 7.46 -6.52 5.97
N VAL A 107 8.73 -6.39 5.56
CA VAL A 107 9.76 -7.39 5.88
C VAL A 107 9.91 -7.56 7.39
N ARG A 108 9.89 -6.47 8.16
CA ARG A 108 9.94 -6.52 9.62
C ARG A 108 8.72 -7.22 10.21
N CYS A 109 7.52 -6.86 9.76
CA CYS A 109 6.27 -7.41 10.27
C CYS A 109 6.08 -8.89 9.92
N LEU A 110 6.56 -9.39 8.78
CA LEU A 110 6.46 -10.82 8.42
C LEU A 110 7.28 -11.75 9.32
N LYS A 111 8.31 -11.24 9.98
CA LYS A 111 9.11 -12.04 10.92
C LYS A 111 8.29 -12.47 12.15
N GLU A 112 7.32 -11.66 12.57
CA GLU A 112 6.57 -11.90 13.81
C GLU A 112 5.59 -13.09 13.70
N PRO A 113 4.78 -13.24 12.65
CA PRO A 113 3.99 -14.47 12.43
C PRO A 113 4.86 -15.73 12.41
N CYS A 114 6.01 -15.72 11.74
CA CYS A 114 6.92 -16.87 11.71
C CYS A 114 7.38 -17.26 13.11
N LYS A 115 7.85 -16.30 13.91
CA LYS A 115 8.29 -16.56 15.29
C LYS A 115 7.16 -17.11 16.17
N LYS A 116 5.96 -16.54 16.08
CA LYS A 116 4.79 -16.99 16.85
C LYS A 116 4.45 -18.45 16.55
N ILE A 117 4.47 -18.83 15.27
CA ILE A 117 4.18 -20.20 14.83
C ILE A 117 5.30 -21.16 15.22
N LEU A 118 6.56 -20.75 15.09
CA LEU A 118 7.71 -21.58 15.50
C LEU A 118 7.74 -21.85 17.01
N GLY A 119 7.25 -20.92 17.83
CA GLY A 119 7.14 -21.07 19.28
C GLY A 119 5.90 -21.83 19.75
N ASN A 120 4.92 -22.10 18.88
CA ASN A 120 3.69 -22.78 19.26
C ASN A 120 3.74 -24.28 18.88
N THR A 121 3.69 -25.16 19.87
CA THR A 121 3.70 -26.61 19.72
C THR A 121 2.38 -27.21 19.21
N GLU A 122 1.29 -26.45 19.19
CA GLU A 122 0.00 -26.85 18.59
C GLU A 122 0.07 -26.93 17.05
N PHE A 123 1.09 -26.30 16.45
CA PHE A 123 1.31 -26.37 15.01
C PHE A 123 2.01 -27.68 14.63
N VAL A 124 1.50 -28.32 13.58
CA VAL A 124 2.07 -29.53 12.98
C VAL A 124 3.53 -29.25 12.56
N SER A 125 4.40 -30.24 12.74
CA SER A 125 5.85 -30.13 12.46
C SER A 125 6.14 -29.61 11.06
N SER A 126 5.44 -30.15 10.05
CA SER A 126 5.57 -29.72 8.65
C SER A 126 5.23 -28.23 8.43
N VAL A 127 4.26 -27.69 9.18
CA VAL A 127 3.88 -26.27 9.11
C VAL A 127 4.94 -25.40 9.79
N ARG A 128 5.50 -25.87 10.91
CA ARG A 128 6.64 -25.21 11.57
C ARG A 128 7.87 -25.18 10.67
N ASP A 129 8.14 -26.25 9.91
CA ASP A 129 9.22 -26.27 8.92
C ASP A 129 9.00 -25.26 7.79
N VAL A 130 7.75 -25.09 7.34
CA VAL A 130 7.40 -24.03 6.37
C VAL A 130 7.64 -22.64 6.97
N ALA A 131 7.22 -22.40 8.21
CA ALA A 131 7.46 -21.14 8.91
C ALA A 131 8.97 -20.85 9.06
N LEU A 132 9.77 -21.87 9.36
CA LEU A 132 11.23 -21.77 9.43
C LEU A 132 11.82 -21.38 8.07
N LYS A 133 11.43 -22.07 6.99
CA LYS A 133 11.90 -21.77 5.62
C LYS A 133 11.51 -20.36 5.19
N LEU A 134 10.32 -19.90 5.53
CA LEU A 134 9.87 -18.54 5.25
C LEU A 134 10.69 -17.50 6.04
N GLN A 135 10.97 -17.75 7.31
CA GLN A 135 11.82 -16.87 8.11
C GLN A 135 13.24 -16.77 7.55
N LEU A 136 13.86 -17.92 7.26
CA LEU A 136 15.21 -17.97 6.67
C LEU A 136 15.24 -17.26 5.31
N GLY A 137 14.23 -17.47 4.47
CA GLY A 137 14.13 -16.79 3.18
C GLY A 137 13.97 -15.27 3.32
N LEU A 138 13.26 -14.78 4.33
CA LEU A 138 13.17 -13.35 4.62
C LEU A 138 14.52 -12.78 5.06
N GLU A 139 15.24 -13.48 5.93
CA GLU A 139 16.55 -13.06 6.42
C GLU A 139 17.58 -13.05 5.29
N GLU A 140 17.68 -14.12 4.50
CA GLU A 140 18.62 -14.23 3.39
C GLU A 140 18.38 -13.17 2.30
N ARG A 141 17.13 -13.00 1.87
CA ARG A 141 16.79 -12.13 0.74
C ARG A 141 16.69 -10.65 1.12
N PHE A 142 16.30 -10.35 2.35
CA PHE A 142 16.05 -8.98 2.81
C PHE A 142 16.97 -8.49 3.93
N GLN A 143 18.04 -9.21 4.28
CA GLN A 143 19.03 -8.76 5.28
C GLN A 143 19.54 -7.33 5.08
N ARG A 144 19.63 -6.85 3.83
CA ARG A 144 20.13 -5.51 3.49
C ARG A 144 19.02 -4.52 3.10
N VAL A 145 17.75 -4.85 3.33
CA VAL A 145 16.61 -4.01 2.88
C VAL A 145 16.68 -2.59 3.45
N GLU A 146 17.06 -2.44 4.72
CA GLU A 146 17.22 -1.14 5.38
C GLU A 146 18.46 -0.36 4.94
N GLN A 147 19.38 -1.02 4.21
CA GLN A 147 20.58 -0.38 3.64
C GLN A 147 20.28 0.27 2.28
N SER A 148 19.16 -0.09 1.65
CA SER A 148 18.73 0.51 0.40
C SER A 148 18.38 1.98 0.63
N GLY A 149 19.22 2.89 0.12
CA GLY A 149 19.00 4.32 0.27
C GLY A 149 17.64 4.78 -0.27
N THR A 150 17.17 4.15 -1.34
CA THR A 150 15.87 4.45 -1.96
C THR A 150 14.70 4.02 -1.08
N LEU A 151 14.69 2.76 -0.61
CA LEU A 151 13.61 2.24 0.23
C LEU A 151 13.60 2.92 1.61
N ALA A 152 14.78 3.19 2.17
CA ALA A 152 14.92 3.88 3.44
C ALA A 152 14.38 5.32 3.35
N LEU A 153 14.70 6.06 2.29
CA LEU A 153 14.14 7.39 2.05
C LEU A 153 12.62 7.35 1.94
N ASN A 154 12.07 6.43 1.15
CA ASN A 154 10.62 6.29 0.97
C ASN A 154 9.90 5.93 2.26
N THR A 155 10.47 5.02 3.04
CA THR A 155 9.90 4.59 4.32
C THR A 155 9.93 5.74 5.33
N PHE A 156 11.03 6.50 5.39
CA PHE A 156 11.16 7.62 6.31
C PHE A 156 10.20 8.77 5.97
N LEU A 157 10.04 9.09 4.68
CA LEU A 157 9.17 10.17 4.21
C LEU A 157 7.69 9.79 4.15
N ASP A 158 7.34 8.53 4.40
CA ASP A 158 5.95 8.14 4.62
C ASP A 158 5.54 8.50 6.06
N SER A 159 4.54 9.36 6.17
CA SER A 159 3.99 9.86 7.42
C SER A 159 3.42 8.77 8.33
N HIS A 160 3.12 7.57 7.81
CA HIS A 160 2.69 6.42 8.60
C HIS A 160 3.81 5.71 9.37
N PHE A 161 5.08 5.92 8.99
CA PHE A 161 6.17 5.07 9.45
C PHE A 161 7.34 5.81 10.07
N LYS A 162 7.77 6.91 9.44
CA LYS A 162 8.94 7.71 9.85
C LYS A 162 10.13 6.81 10.25
N THR A 163 10.69 6.99 11.45
CA THR A 163 11.78 6.15 11.97
C THR A 163 11.29 4.85 12.60
N GLN A 164 10.01 4.75 12.98
CA GLN A 164 9.46 3.59 13.70
C GLN A 164 9.46 2.31 12.85
N ALA A 165 9.50 2.42 11.51
CA ALA A 165 9.54 1.24 10.65
C ALA A 165 10.86 0.46 10.69
N PHE A 166 11.98 1.13 10.97
CA PHE A 166 13.31 0.51 10.96
C PHE A 166 13.50 -0.39 12.18
N SER A 167 14.05 -1.57 11.95
CA SER A 167 14.49 -2.47 13.03
C SER A 167 15.84 -2.06 13.60
N ASP A 168 16.75 -1.51 12.77
CA ASP A 168 18.06 -1.01 13.20
C ASP A 168 18.03 0.52 13.36
N THR A 169 18.16 0.99 14.60
CA THR A 169 18.20 2.42 14.95
C THR A 169 19.36 3.15 14.26
N ASN A 170 20.47 2.46 13.97
CA ASN A 170 21.59 3.05 13.24
C ASN A 170 21.24 3.31 11.77
N LYS A 171 20.43 2.45 11.13
CA LYS A 171 19.96 2.68 9.75
C LYS A 171 18.96 3.82 9.70
N ALA A 172 18.08 3.92 10.69
CA ALA A 172 17.18 5.05 10.84
C ALA A 172 17.97 6.37 10.98
N ALA A 173 18.98 6.41 11.85
CA ALA A 173 19.83 7.58 12.04
C ALA A 173 20.62 7.97 10.78
N LYS A 174 21.20 6.99 10.08
CA LYS A 174 21.89 7.22 8.79
C LYS A 174 20.95 7.77 7.72
N THR A 175 19.71 7.29 7.69
CA THR A 175 18.68 7.78 6.75
C THR A 175 18.28 9.21 7.08
N LYS A 176 18.08 9.52 8.36
CA LYS A 176 17.81 10.88 8.86
C LYS A 176 18.92 11.85 8.43
N GLU A 177 20.17 11.47 8.61
CA GLU A 177 21.32 12.29 8.22
C GLU A 177 21.40 12.49 6.70
N ARG A 178 21.12 11.44 5.92
CA ARG A 178 21.03 11.54 4.47
C ARG A 178 19.95 12.53 4.03
N ILE A 179 18.77 12.50 4.66
CA ILE A 179 17.67 13.44 4.36
C ILE A 179 18.08 14.88 4.67
N ARG A 180 18.68 15.12 5.84
CA ARG A 180 19.17 16.44 6.22
C ARG A 180 20.16 16.99 5.19
N LYS A 181 21.10 16.16 4.71
CA LYS A 181 22.04 16.56 3.65
C LYS A 181 21.36 16.87 2.31
N LEU A 182 20.39 16.05 1.90
CA LEU A 182 19.63 16.28 0.66
C LEU A 182 18.81 17.58 0.72
N VAL A 183 18.13 17.81 1.84
CA VAL A 183 17.36 19.03 2.09
C VAL A 183 18.28 20.26 2.14
N ALA A 184 19.40 20.18 2.85
CA ALA A 184 20.38 21.27 2.91
C ALA A 184 20.93 21.64 1.52
N ALA A 185 21.26 20.63 0.70
CA ALA A 185 21.70 20.85 -0.68
C ALA A 185 20.60 21.49 -1.55
N GLN A 186 19.33 21.12 -1.34
CA GLN A 186 18.20 21.72 -2.05
C GLN A 186 18.01 23.19 -1.65
N ILE A 187 18.14 23.52 -0.36
CA ILE A 187 18.06 24.89 0.14
C ILE A 187 19.20 25.74 -0.44
N ALA A 188 20.43 25.22 -0.44
CA ALA A 188 21.59 25.92 -0.99
C ALA A 188 21.42 26.25 -2.48
N LYS A 189 20.92 25.29 -3.29
CA LYS A 189 20.64 25.51 -4.72
C LYS A 189 19.60 26.60 -4.98
N HIS A 190 18.61 26.75 -4.11
CA HIS A 190 17.61 27.80 -4.26
C HIS A 190 18.11 29.19 -3.84
N GLN A 191 19.09 29.27 -2.92
CA GLN A 191 19.71 30.54 -2.53
C GLN A 191 20.65 31.10 -3.61
N THR A 192 21.23 30.23 -4.45
CA THR A 192 22.08 30.65 -5.57
C THR A 192 21.31 31.11 -6.80
N ASN A 193 20.00 30.87 -6.87
CA ASN A 193 19.15 31.45 -7.91
C ASN A 193 18.71 32.85 -7.45
N PRO A 194 18.95 33.92 -8.22
CA PRO A 194 18.54 35.25 -7.84
C PRO A 194 17.01 35.31 -7.84
N ILE A 195 16.40 35.12 -6.68
CA ILE A 195 15.10 35.73 -6.40
C ILE A 195 15.38 37.23 -6.51
N PRO A 196 14.59 38.02 -7.27
CA PRO A 196 14.71 39.46 -7.22
C PRO A 196 14.56 39.82 -5.74
N SER A 197 15.67 40.24 -5.14
CA SER A 197 15.69 40.82 -3.83
C SER A 197 14.52 41.78 -3.81
N LYS A 198 13.55 41.55 -2.90
CA LYS A 198 12.73 42.67 -2.46
C LYS A 198 13.75 43.73 -2.15
N SER A 199 13.77 44.75 -3.00
CA SER A 199 14.69 45.85 -2.86
C SER A 199 14.49 46.34 -1.44
N SER A 200 15.45 46.01 -0.59
CA SER A 200 15.80 46.83 0.55
C SER A 200 16.21 48.14 -0.08
N THR A 201 15.20 48.92 -0.43
CA THR A 201 15.39 50.33 -0.64
C THR A 201 15.83 50.77 0.73
N GLU A 202 17.13 51.02 0.89
CA GLU A 202 17.70 51.71 2.04
C GLU A 202 17.09 53.12 2.06
N LYS A 203 15.81 53.20 2.41
CA LYS A 203 15.21 54.42 2.90
C LYS A 203 15.57 54.43 4.36
N LYS A 204 16.66 55.13 4.68
CA LYS A 204 16.84 55.73 6.00
C LYS A 204 15.68 56.71 6.19
N THR A 205 14.54 56.19 6.63
CA THR A 205 13.50 57.00 7.25
C THR A 205 13.65 56.78 8.74
N ASP A 206 13.94 57.84 9.48
CA ASP A 206 13.85 57.89 10.94
C ASP A 206 12.39 57.64 11.34
N ASN A 207 11.96 56.38 11.27
CA ASN A 207 10.59 55.99 11.56
C ASN A 207 10.53 55.58 13.03
N TYR A 208 10.04 56.49 13.87
CA TYR A 208 9.80 56.26 15.31
C TYR A 208 8.61 55.35 15.60
N SER A 209 8.07 54.68 14.59
CA SER A 209 7.00 53.70 14.73
C SER A 209 7.49 52.55 15.61
N PRO A 210 6.80 52.26 16.73
CA PRO A 210 7.14 51.11 17.56
C PRO A 210 7.16 49.80 16.78
N TRP A 211 6.35 49.68 15.71
CA TRP A 211 6.32 48.50 14.85
C TRP A 211 7.56 48.36 13.97
N ASP A 212 8.09 49.47 13.42
CA ASP A 212 9.31 49.41 12.60
C ASP A 212 10.56 49.15 13.45
N ILE A 213 10.59 49.70 14.67
CA ILE A 213 11.63 49.41 15.66
C ILE A 213 11.56 47.93 16.05
N PHE A 214 10.36 47.42 16.33
CA PHE A 214 10.15 46.01 16.66
C PHE A 214 10.51 45.06 15.50
N ASP A 215 10.12 45.39 14.27
CA ASP A 215 10.50 44.66 13.07
C ASP A 215 12.03 44.68 12.87
N GLY A 216 12.68 45.81 13.14
CA GLY A 216 14.14 45.92 13.17
C GLY A 216 14.78 45.00 14.21
N LEU A 217 14.21 44.91 15.41
CA LEU A 217 14.67 44.02 16.49
C LEU A 217 14.45 42.54 16.15
N ILE A 218 13.34 42.18 15.50
CA ILE A 218 13.10 40.82 15.00
C ILE A 218 14.12 40.46 13.92
N ASN A 219 14.32 41.34 12.94
CA ASN A 219 15.23 41.09 11.82
C ASN A 219 16.70 41.01 12.26
N GLN A 220 17.09 41.69 13.35
CA GLN A 220 18.42 41.54 13.97
C GLN A 220 18.61 40.17 14.64
N ASN A 221 17.52 39.56 15.14
CA ASN A 221 17.54 38.22 15.74
C ASN A 221 17.34 37.09 14.71
N GLU A 222 16.81 37.39 13.53
CA GLU A 222 16.78 36.47 12.39
C GLU A 222 18.17 36.32 11.75
N SER A 223 19.13 35.75 12.50
CA SER A 223 20.29 35.15 11.87
C SER A 223 19.78 34.11 10.87
N SER A 224 19.96 34.40 9.57
CA SER A 224 19.57 33.50 8.49
C SER A 224 20.35 32.20 8.62
N GLY A 225 19.78 31.23 9.35
CA GLY A 225 20.46 29.98 9.67
C GLY A 225 21.00 29.30 8.41
N THR A 226 22.16 28.64 8.55
CA THR A 226 22.79 27.88 7.45
C THR A 226 21.80 26.91 6.81
N PRO A 227 21.92 26.57 5.51
CA PRO A 227 21.06 25.59 4.86
C PRO A 227 20.92 24.27 5.64
N LEU A 228 22.01 23.83 6.28
CA LEU A 228 22.02 22.66 7.15
C LEU A 228 21.18 22.86 8.42
N SER A 229 21.29 24.01 9.10
CA SER A 229 20.49 24.28 10.30
C SER A 229 18.98 24.31 10.00
N LYS A 230 18.59 24.88 8.85
CA LYS A 230 17.19 24.89 8.38
C LYS A 230 16.71 23.47 8.07
N ALA A 231 17.54 22.66 7.41
CA ALA A 231 17.24 21.26 7.13
C ALA A 231 17.09 20.40 8.40
N ILE A 232 17.95 20.63 9.40
CA ILE A 232 17.88 19.94 10.70
C ILE A 232 16.56 20.27 11.40
N LYS A 233 16.22 21.56 11.51
CA LYS A 233 14.97 22.01 12.13
C LYS A 233 13.75 21.38 11.47
N GLU A 234 13.66 21.43 10.13
CA GLU A 234 12.54 20.87 9.39
C GLU A 234 12.41 19.35 9.57
N ALA A 235 13.52 18.61 9.48
CA ALA A 235 13.53 17.16 9.69
C ALA A 235 13.17 16.75 11.13
N ASP A 236 13.60 17.53 12.13
CA ASP A 236 13.30 17.24 13.54
C ASP A 236 11.86 17.57 13.88
N MET A 237 11.31 18.67 13.36
CA MET A 237 9.88 18.97 13.49
C MET A 237 9.01 17.89 12.85
N TYR A 238 9.38 17.36 11.68
CA TYR A 238 8.65 16.27 11.03
C TYR A 238 8.63 14.98 11.88
N LEU A 239 9.75 14.68 12.55
CA LEU A 239 9.85 13.50 13.41
C LEU A 239 9.15 13.66 14.76
N ALA A 240 9.08 14.88 15.28
CA ALA A 240 8.37 15.21 16.51
C ALA A 240 6.85 15.21 16.33
N ASP A 241 6.38 15.48 15.11
CA ASP A 241 4.96 15.43 14.78
C ASP A 241 4.41 14.00 14.88
N ASP A 242 3.10 13.87 15.08
CA ASP A 242 2.46 12.57 15.26
C ASP A 242 2.53 11.71 13.99
N ILE A 243 2.49 10.39 14.18
CA ILE A 243 2.43 9.45 13.06
C ILE A 243 1.01 9.48 12.48
N LEU A 244 0.91 9.53 11.16
CA LEU A 244 -0.37 9.37 10.49
C LEU A 244 -0.91 7.96 10.76
N LEU A 245 -2.10 7.85 11.37
CA LEU A 245 -2.76 6.55 11.51
C LEU A 245 -3.12 5.99 10.14
N ARG A 246 -2.92 4.69 9.91
CA ARG A 246 -3.23 4.06 8.62
C ARG A 246 -4.70 4.15 8.22
N ARG A 247 -5.59 4.12 9.22
CA ARG A 247 -7.03 4.26 9.04
C ARG A 247 -7.58 5.38 9.92
N ASN A 248 -8.59 6.08 9.42
CA ASN A 248 -9.35 7.06 10.20
C ASN A 248 -10.43 6.35 11.05
N ALA A 249 -11.18 7.13 11.84
CA ALA A 249 -12.25 6.61 12.69
C ALA A 249 -13.39 5.91 11.92
N SER A 250 -13.62 6.28 10.65
CA SER A 250 -14.59 5.61 9.77
C SER A 250 -14.04 4.34 9.10
N GLY A 251 -12.76 4.00 9.33
CA GLY A 251 -12.11 2.82 8.77
C GLY A 251 -11.53 2.99 7.36
N GLU A 252 -11.60 4.18 6.77
CA GLU A 252 -10.99 4.50 5.48
C GLU A 252 -9.48 4.68 5.60
N TRP A 253 -8.76 4.45 4.50
CA TRP A 253 -7.31 4.58 4.47
C TRP A 253 -6.88 6.03 4.39
N ASN A 254 -5.97 6.44 5.27
CA ASN A 254 -5.32 7.74 5.17
C ASN A 254 -4.22 7.71 4.09
N SER A 255 -4.15 8.79 3.31
CA SER A 255 -3.20 8.92 2.21
C SER A 255 -2.04 9.85 2.59
N PRO A 256 -0.77 9.40 2.52
CA PRO A 256 0.38 10.26 2.79
C PRO A 256 0.43 11.44 1.81
N PHE A 257 -0.07 11.27 0.59
CA PHE A 257 -0.15 12.36 -0.39
C PHE A 257 -1.05 13.50 0.10
N VAL A 258 -2.18 13.17 0.74
CA VAL A 258 -3.11 14.16 1.31
C VAL A 258 -2.47 14.82 2.53
N TRP A 259 -1.80 14.02 3.37
CA TRP A 259 -1.07 14.55 4.53
C TRP A 259 0.02 15.54 4.11
N TRP A 260 0.87 15.18 3.15
CA TRP A 260 1.92 16.04 2.60
C TRP A 260 1.37 17.30 1.93
N LYS A 261 0.21 17.21 1.26
CA LYS A 261 -0.49 18.37 0.69
C LYS A 261 -0.92 19.36 1.77
N ASN A 262 -1.44 18.86 2.89
CA ASN A 262 -1.89 19.70 4.01
C ASN A 262 -0.71 20.32 4.78
N HIS A 263 0.42 19.61 4.87
CA HIS A 263 1.63 20.07 5.58
C HIS A 263 2.65 20.80 4.69
N ARG A 264 2.28 21.19 3.47
CA ARG A 264 3.18 21.82 2.48
C ARG A 264 3.87 23.10 2.97
N HIS A 265 3.21 23.84 3.87
CA HIS A 265 3.73 25.09 4.42
C HIS A 265 4.67 24.85 5.60
N VAL A 266 4.46 23.74 6.32
CA VAL A 266 5.27 23.35 7.48
C VAL A 266 6.58 22.70 7.04
N TYR A 267 6.50 21.83 6.01
CA TYR A 267 7.63 21.04 5.53
C TYR A 267 7.88 21.22 4.01
N PRO A 268 8.19 22.44 3.54
CA PRO A 268 8.27 22.74 2.12
C PRO A 268 9.44 22.04 1.42
N ASN A 269 10.57 21.81 2.10
CA ASN A 269 11.74 21.18 1.47
C ASN A 269 11.66 19.66 1.52
N LEU A 270 11.15 19.10 2.62
CA LEU A 270 10.85 17.67 2.72
C LEU A 270 9.75 17.26 1.73
N LEU A 271 8.74 18.10 1.51
CA LEU A 271 7.72 17.83 0.49
C LEU A 271 8.32 17.70 -0.91
N LYS A 272 9.25 18.58 -1.28
CA LYS A 272 9.96 18.48 -2.57
C LYS A 272 10.74 17.17 -2.67
N LEU A 273 11.42 16.76 -1.60
CA LEU A 273 12.13 15.48 -1.55
C LEU A 273 11.16 14.28 -1.65
N PHE A 274 10.03 14.35 -0.94
CA PHE A 274 8.97 13.35 -1.02
C PHE A 274 8.45 13.20 -2.46
N ILE A 275 8.12 14.30 -3.14
CA ILE A 275 7.64 14.27 -4.53
C ILE A 275 8.68 13.67 -5.48
N GLN A 276 9.97 13.91 -5.26
CA GLN A 276 11.04 13.40 -6.12
C GLN A 276 11.33 11.91 -5.91
N ASN A 277 11.23 11.42 -4.69
CA ASN A 277 11.72 10.09 -4.31
C ASN A 277 10.60 9.05 -4.10
N CYS A 278 9.41 9.48 -3.70
CA CYS A 278 8.34 8.58 -3.24
C CYS A 278 7.42 8.01 -4.32
N ASN A 279 7.77 8.13 -5.61
CA ASN A 279 6.97 7.57 -6.72
C ASN A 279 7.40 6.16 -7.15
N ILE A 280 7.99 5.38 -6.24
CA ILE A 280 8.59 4.09 -6.57
C ILE A 280 7.64 2.96 -6.20
N VAL A 281 7.35 2.10 -7.18
CA VAL A 281 6.58 0.87 -6.97
C VAL A 281 7.49 -0.23 -6.43
N ALA A 282 6.98 -1.02 -5.49
CA ALA A 282 7.76 -2.09 -4.85
C ALA A 282 7.92 -3.34 -5.73
N THR A 283 7.06 -3.53 -6.73
CA THR A 283 7.01 -4.76 -7.54
C THR A 283 6.88 -4.43 -9.03
N SER A 284 7.21 -5.40 -9.88
CA SER A 284 6.97 -5.35 -11.33
C SER A 284 5.51 -5.58 -11.72
N VAL A 285 4.64 -5.94 -10.76
CA VAL A 285 3.24 -6.33 -11.02
C VAL A 285 2.44 -5.25 -11.76
N PRO A 286 2.56 -3.94 -11.45
CA PRO A 286 1.92 -2.88 -12.24
C PRO A 286 2.31 -2.93 -13.74
N CYS A 287 3.60 -3.12 -14.01
CA CYS A 287 4.11 -3.26 -15.38
C CYS A 287 3.57 -4.54 -16.04
N GLU A 288 3.59 -5.68 -15.34
CA GLU A 288 3.06 -6.95 -15.85
C GLU A 288 1.55 -6.84 -16.15
N ARG A 289 0.78 -6.13 -15.31
CA ARG A 289 -0.65 -5.88 -15.54
C ARG A 289 -0.86 -5.03 -16.80
N MET A 290 -0.02 -4.02 -17.00
CA MET A 290 -0.01 -3.19 -18.20
C MET A 290 0.28 -4.03 -19.46
N PHE A 291 1.30 -4.90 -19.42
CA PHE A 291 1.63 -5.80 -20.53
C PHE A 291 0.57 -6.87 -20.76
N SER A 292 -0.03 -7.42 -19.71
CA SER A 292 -1.10 -8.42 -19.81
C SER A 292 -2.35 -7.84 -20.50
N LYS A 293 -2.76 -6.63 -20.11
CA LYS A 293 -3.86 -5.90 -20.79
C LYS A 293 -3.51 -5.62 -22.25
N SER A 294 -2.26 -5.26 -22.52
CA SER A 294 -1.77 -5.00 -23.88
C SER A 294 -1.67 -6.27 -24.73
N GLY A 295 -1.40 -7.42 -24.13
CA GLY A 295 -1.43 -8.73 -24.81
C GLY A 295 -2.80 -9.07 -25.38
N LEU A 296 -3.89 -8.60 -24.77
CA LEU A 296 -5.24 -8.72 -25.33
C LEU A 296 -5.46 -7.82 -26.56
N LEU A 297 -4.77 -6.67 -26.61
CA LEU A 297 -4.80 -5.74 -27.76
C LEU A 297 -3.95 -6.24 -28.93
N ILE A 298 -2.86 -6.93 -28.63
CA ILE A 298 -1.95 -7.61 -29.57
C ILE A 298 -2.34 -9.09 -29.65
N ASN A 299 -3.58 -9.37 -30.03
CA ASN A 299 -4.02 -10.75 -30.22
C ASN A 299 -3.63 -11.27 -31.62
N SER A 300 -3.71 -12.58 -31.82
CA SER A 300 -3.44 -13.28 -33.08
C SER A 300 -4.32 -12.83 -34.26
N ARG A 301 -5.36 -12.02 -34.06
CA ARG A 301 -6.18 -11.40 -35.12
C ARG A 301 -5.71 -10.00 -35.52
N ARG A 302 -4.78 -9.37 -34.79
CA ARG A 302 -4.20 -8.04 -35.09
C ARG A 302 -2.66 -8.08 -35.19
N THR A 303 -2.15 -8.87 -36.12
CA THR A 303 -0.70 -9.14 -36.29
C THR A 303 0.10 -8.07 -37.04
N ARG A 304 -0.52 -7.05 -37.63
CA ARG A 304 0.15 -5.98 -38.41
C ARG A 304 0.35 -4.66 -37.66
N LEU A 305 0.43 -4.69 -36.33
CA LEU A 305 0.81 -3.50 -35.55
C LEU A 305 2.33 -3.39 -35.47
N THR A 306 2.88 -2.24 -35.85
CA THR A 306 4.30 -1.95 -35.62
C THR A 306 4.53 -1.68 -34.14
N THR A 307 5.76 -1.94 -33.65
CA THR A 307 6.16 -1.68 -32.25
C THR A 307 5.79 -0.27 -31.79
N ARG A 308 6.07 0.75 -32.63
CA ARG A 308 5.73 2.15 -32.35
C ARG A 308 4.23 2.40 -32.20
N LYS A 309 3.37 1.67 -32.94
CA LYS A 309 1.90 1.79 -32.79
C LYS A 309 1.44 1.12 -31.49
N VAL A 310 2.02 -0.03 -31.14
CA VAL A 310 1.76 -0.72 -29.87
C VAL A 310 2.10 0.19 -28.69
N GLU A 311 3.29 0.79 -28.68
CA GLU A 311 3.71 1.74 -27.63
C GLU A 311 2.72 2.90 -27.45
N LYS A 312 2.28 3.52 -28.56
CA LYS A 312 1.29 4.60 -28.52
C LYS A 312 -0.05 4.14 -27.96
N ILE A 313 -0.54 2.97 -28.38
CA ILE A 313 -1.80 2.41 -27.89
C ILE A 313 -1.69 2.10 -26.39
N MET A 314 -0.57 1.52 -25.95
CA MET A 314 -0.30 1.24 -24.54
C MET A 314 -0.27 2.53 -23.71
N PHE A 315 0.45 3.54 -24.19
CA PHE A 315 0.52 4.85 -23.54
C PHE A 315 -0.88 5.47 -23.40
N LEU A 316 -1.68 5.47 -24.47
CA LEU A 316 -3.04 5.99 -24.42
C LEU A 316 -3.91 5.19 -23.46
N ASN A 317 -3.89 3.86 -23.51
CA ASN A 317 -4.70 3.01 -22.64
C ASN A 317 -4.40 3.22 -21.15
N VAL A 318 -3.13 3.42 -20.79
CA VAL A 318 -2.72 3.67 -19.39
C VAL A 318 -3.13 5.06 -18.90
N ASN A 319 -3.06 6.07 -19.77
CA ASN A 319 -3.30 7.48 -19.39
C ASN A 319 -4.74 7.96 -19.62
N LEU A 320 -5.56 7.21 -20.36
CA LEU A 320 -6.96 7.53 -20.56
C LEU A 320 -7.76 7.14 -19.32
N SER A 321 -8.54 8.07 -18.77
CA SER A 321 -9.50 7.77 -17.71
C SER A 321 -10.64 6.91 -18.25
N GLU A 322 -11.04 5.86 -17.51
CA GLU A 322 -12.20 5.02 -17.84
C GLU A 322 -13.48 5.86 -18.02
N GLN A 323 -13.57 7.01 -17.36
CA GLN A 323 -14.68 7.97 -17.44
C GLN A 323 -14.88 8.58 -18.83
N ARG A 324 -13.86 8.63 -19.70
CA ARG A 324 -13.99 9.30 -21.01
C ARG A 324 -14.92 8.56 -21.98
N PHE A 325 -15.11 7.25 -21.79
CA PHE A 325 -16.00 6.43 -22.63
C PHE A 325 -17.42 6.31 -22.07
N GLN A 326 -17.68 6.80 -20.86
CA GLN A 326 -19.04 6.78 -20.28
C GLN A 326 -20.00 7.75 -20.98
N ASN A 327 -19.48 8.74 -21.71
CA ASN A 327 -20.29 9.70 -22.48
C ASN A 327 -20.56 9.27 -23.94
N TYR A 328 -20.20 8.03 -24.31
CA TYR A 328 -20.33 7.52 -25.68
C TYR A 328 -21.16 6.24 -25.80
N TYR A 329 -21.90 5.86 -24.75
CA TYR A 329 -22.88 4.77 -24.79
C TYR A 329 -24.23 5.21 -24.22
#